data_AF-A0A832J6V3-F1
#
_entry.id   AF-A0A832J6V3-F1
#
_cell.length_a   1.000
_cell.length_b   1.000
_cell.length_c   1.000
_cell.angle_alpha   90.00
_cell.angle_beta   90.00
_cell.angle_gamma   90.00
#
_symmetry.space_group_name_H-M   'P 1'
#
loop_
_entity.id
_entity.type
_entity.pdbx_description
1 polymer ?
#
loop_
_entity_poly.entity_id
_entity_poly.type
_entity_poly.pdbx_seq_one_letter_code
_entity_poly.pdbx_strand_id
1 'polypeptide(L)' 'MATQKLYAGVKLREVRTGLNLTQKAFAEKLGVSLPYLNQMENNNRP' A
#
# COMPACT_ATOMS: atom_id res chain seq x y z
N MET A 1 -13.88 16.38 -12.88
CA MET A 1 -13.55 16.18 -11.45
C MET A 1 -12.19 15.52 -11.39
N ALA A 2 -11.14 16.24 -10.96
CA ALA A 2 -9.82 15.64 -10.84
C ALA A 2 -9.87 14.65 -9.67
N THR A 3 -9.76 13.36 -9.96
CA THR A 3 -9.56 12.32 -8.97
C THR A 3 -8.32 12.70 -8.18
N GLN A 4 -8.50 13.28 -6.99
CA GLN A 4 -7.39 13.62 -6.12
C GLN A 4 -6.56 12.34 -6.01
N LYS A 5 -5.34 12.36 -6.54
CA LYS A 5 -4.40 11.26 -6.35
C LYS A 5 -4.18 11.21 -4.85
N LEU A 6 -4.98 10.40 -4.17
CA LEU A 6 -4.79 10.09 -2.77
C LEU A 6 -3.34 9.64 -2.72
N TYR A 7 -2.52 10.28 -1.90
CA TYR A 7 -1.16 9.84 -1.58
C TYR A 7 -1.22 8.52 -0.77
N ALA A 8 -2.10 7.61 -1.21
CA ALA A 8 -2.50 6.38 -0.58
C ALA A 8 -1.30 5.47 -0.43
N GLY A 9 -0.37 5.45 -1.39
CA GLY A 9 0.83 4.63 -1.28
C GLY A 9 1.68 4.97 -0.06
N VAL A 10 1.90 6.26 0.18
CA VAL A 10 2.68 6.73 1.33
C VAL A 10 1.92 6.44 2.62
N LYS A 11 0.62 6.74 2.68
CA LYS A 11 -0.21 6.47 3.87
C LYS A 11 -0.33 4.97 4.16
N LEU A 12 -0.42 4.14 3.13
CA LEU A 12 -0.51 2.68 3.24
C LEU A 12 0.81 2.11 3.80
N ARG A 13 1.95 2.62 3.31
CA ARG A 13 3.26 2.30 3.83
C ARG A 13 3.42 2.73 5.29
N GLU A 14 3.00 3.96 5.62
CA GLU A 14 3.03 4.48 7.00
C GLU A 14 2.22 3.60 7.96
N VAL A 15 0.99 3.24 7.60
CA VAL A 15 0.12 2.34 8.39
C VAL A 15 0.81 0.99 8.58
N ARG A 16 1.33 0.39 7.52
CA ARG A 16 2.05 -0.89 7.62
C ARG A 16 3.23 -0.80 8.58
N THR A 17 4.07 0.23 8.43
CA THR A 17 5.27 0.41 9.26
C THR A 17 4.90 0.71 10.71
N GLY A 18 3.84 1.47 10.96
CA GLY A 18 3.33 1.74 12.31
C GLY A 18 2.79 0.50 13.02
N LEU A 19 2.28 -0.48 12.26
CA LEU A 19 1.88 -1.79 12.77
C LEU A 19 3.05 -2.78 12.87
N ASN A 20 4.26 -2.37 12.49
CA ASN A 20 5.47 -3.19 12.45
C ASN A 20 5.30 -4.50 11.64
N LEU A 21 4.54 -4.44 10.56
CA LEU A 21 4.26 -5.58 9.68
C LEU A 21 5.19 -5.61 8.46
N THR A 22 5.56 -6.82 8.06
CA THR A 22 6.13 -7.04 6.73
C THR A 22 5.06 -6.79 5.67
N GLN A 23 5.48 -6.45 4.45
CA GLN A 23 4.56 -6.22 3.34
C GLN A 23 3.72 -7.48 3.03
N LYS A 24 4.31 -8.67 3.17
CA LYS A 24 3.59 -9.95 3.01
C LYS A 24 2.48 -10.11 4.05
N ALA A 25 2.79 -9.95 5.34
CA ALA A 25 1.81 -10.07 6.42
C ALA A 25 0.70 -9.02 6.31
N PHE A 26 1.03 -7.82 5.82
CA PHE A 26 0.05 -6.78 5.59
C PHE A 26 -0.86 -7.07 4.39
N ALA A 27 -0.31 -7.59 3.29
CA ALA A 27 -1.08 -8.02 2.13
C ALA A 27 -2.10 -9.11 2.49
N GLU A 28 -1.67 -10.10 3.27
CA GLU A 28 -2.53 -11.18 3.77
C GLU A 28 -3.70 -10.63 4.59
N LYS A 29 -3.44 -9.67 5.50
CA LYS A 29 -4.49 -9.02 6.30
C LYS A 29 -5.46 -8.17 5.48
N LEU A 30 -4.99 -7.57 4.40
CA LEU A 30 -5.82 -6.77 3.49
C LEU A 30 -6.57 -7.62 2.45
N GLY A 31 -6.26 -8.91 2.34
CA GLY A 31 -6.84 -9.79 1.31
C GLY A 31 -6.40 -9.43 -0.11
N VAL A 32 -5.21 -8.82 -0.26
CA VAL A 32 -4.65 -8.45 -1.57
C VAL A 32 -3.36 -9.21 -1.85
N SER A 33 -2.94 -9.24 -3.12
CA SER A 33 -1.67 -9.85 -3.47
C SER A 33 -0.49 -8.96 -3.06
N LEU A 34 0.63 -9.58 -2.68
CA LEU A 34 1.87 -8.87 -2.35
C LEU A 34 2.36 -7.95 -3.50
N PRO A 35 2.36 -8.38 -4.78
CA PRO A 35 2.73 -7.49 -5.89
C PRO A 35 1.81 -6.26 -6.01
N TYR A 36 0.51 -6.42 -5.76
CA TYR A 36 -0.45 -5.33 -5.81
C TYR A 36 -0.22 -4.33 -4.68
N LEU A 37 -0.04 -4.81 -3.44
CA LEU A 37 0.33 -3.95 -2.31
C LEU A 37 1.66 -3.22 -2.57
N ASN A 38 2.63 -3.88 -3.20
CA ASN A 38 3.91 -3.26 -3.54
C ASN A 38 3.78 -2.14 -4.57
N GLN A 39 2.91 -2.28 -5.58
CA GLN A 39 2.61 -1.20 -6.53
C GLN A 39 1.92 -0.03 -5.84
N MET A 40 0.96 -0.32 -4.95
CA MET A 40 0.26 0.70 -4.17
C MET A 40 1.24 1.49 -3.29
N GLU A 41 2.06 0.83 -2.48
CA GLU A 41 2.98 1.48 -1.53
C GLU A 41 4.08 2.31 -2.20
N ASN A 42 4.51 1.94 -3.41
CA ASN A 42 5.60 2.62 -4.11
C ASN A 42 5.12 3.61 -5.18
N ASN A 43 3.81 3.85 -5.31
CA ASN A 43 3.21 4.72 -6.33
C ASN A 43 3.68 4.40 -7.78
N ASN A 44 4.25 3.23 -8.02
CA ASN A 44 4.63 2.76 -9.36
C ASN A 44 3.35 2.31 -10.06
N ARG A 45 2.60 3.27 -10.56
CA ARG A 45 1.78 3.03 -11.74
C ARG A 45 2.73 3.04 -12.94
N PRO A 46 2.73 2.03 -13.82
CA PRO A 46 3.18 2.26 -15.18
C PRO A 46 2.37 3.40 -15.82
#